data_AF-A0A5C1Y8W2-F1
#
_entry.id   AF-A0A5C1Y8W2-F1
#
_cell.length_a   1.000
_cell.length_b   1.000
_cell.length_c   1.000
_cell.angle_alpha   90.00
_cell.angle_beta   90.00
_cell.angle_gamma   90.00
#
_symmetry.space_group_name_H-M   'P 1'
#
loop_
_entity.id
_entity.type
_entity.pdbx_description
1 polymer ?
#
loop_
_entity_poly.entity_id
_entity_poly.type
_entity_poly.pdbx_seq_one_letter_code
_entity_poly.pdbx_strand_id
1 'polypeptide(L)' 'MSDTETSIVDRRWVAFGPAGAVGAIHQRADGYSVKLVGDDDYRGTFPTLDVAKSALHAALVPGSDRPEFREH' A
#
# COMPACT_ATOMS: atom_id res chain seq x y z
N MET A 1 18.37 26.98 -3.10
CA MET A 1 18.47 25.68 -3.79
C MET A 1 17.31 24.85 -3.31
N SER A 2 16.56 24.30 -4.25
CA SER A 2 15.15 23.89 -4.12
C SER A 2 14.89 22.92 -2.97
N ASP A 3 14.00 23.32 -2.07
CA ASP A 3 13.27 22.43 -1.18
C ASP A 3 12.59 21.35 -2.04
N THR A 4 13.15 20.15 -2.03
CA THR A 4 12.43 18.97 -2.51
C THR A 4 11.40 18.68 -1.45
N GLU A 5 10.29 19.41 -1.48
CA GLU A 5 9.10 19.13 -0.69
C GLU A 5 8.54 17.81 -1.21
N THR A 6 9.18 16.73 -0.76
CA THR A 6 8.61 15.39 -0.80
C THR A 6 7.37 15.50 0.06
N SER A 7 6.24 15.83 -0.55
CA SER A 7 4.92 15.78 0.07
C SER A 7 4.65 14.31 0.39
N ILE A 8 5.26 13.83 1.46
CA ILE A 8 4.86 12.63 2.17
C ILE A 8 3.49 12.96 2.71
N VAL A 9 2.46 12.60 1.94
CA VAL A 9 1.11 12.63 2.46
C VAL A 9 1.09 11.57 3.55
N ASP A 10 0.99 12.00 4.81
CA ASP A 10 1.31 11.23 6.01
C ASP A 10 0.43 9.99 6.24
N ARG A 11 -0.51 9.70 5.34
CA ARG A 11 -1.49 8.62 5.50
C ARG A 11 -0.98 7.33 4.90
N ARG A 12 -1.02 6.28 5.72
CA ARG A 12 -0.72 4.92 5.31
C ARG A 12 -1.84 3.99 5.73
N TRP A 13 -2.11 2.97 4.92
CA TRP A 13 -2.99 1.87 5.28
C TRP A 13 -2.20 0.59 5.35
N VAL A 14 -2.20 -0.08 6.50
CA VAL A 14 -1.57 -1.39 6.67
C VAL A 14 -2.62 -2.46 6.37
N ALA A 15 -2.25 -3.43 5.53
CA ALA A 15 -3.06 -4.58 5.19
C ALA A 15 -2.74 -5.72 6.18
N PHE A 16 -3.75 -6.19 6.90
CA PHE A 16 -3.66 -7.29 7.86
C PHE A 16 -4.36 -8.52 7.28
N GLY A 17 -3.60 -9.60 7.13
CA GLY A 17 -4.12 -10.94 6.87
C GLY A 17 -4.22 -11.78 8.15
N PRO A 18 -4.62 -13.05 8.03
CA PRO A 18 -4.84 -13.95 9.18
C PRO A 18 -3.62 -14.12 10.10
N ALA A 19 -2.42 -14.03 9.52
CA ALA A 19 -1.15 -14.19 10.24
C ALA A 19 -0.50 -12.86 10.67
N GLY A 20 -1.11 -11.71 10.36
CA GLY A 20 -0.55 -10.39 10.65
C GLY A 20 -0.44 -9.49 9.41
N ALA A 21 0.42 -8.47 9.49
CA ALA A 21 0.58 -7.51 8.39
C ALA A 21 1.17 -8.20 7.14
N VAL A 22 0.49 -8.05 6.01
CA VAL A 22 0.88 -8.61 4.71
C VAL A 22 1.38 -7.54 3.73
N GLY A 23 1.08 -6.26 4.00
CA GLY A 23 1.54 -5.15 3.19
C GLY A 23 1.09 -3.80 3.73
N ALA A 24 1.45 -2.75 3.01
CA ALA A 24 1.05 -1.38 3.29
C ALA A 24 0.81 -0.60 1.99
N ILE A 25 -0.05 0.40 2.08
CA ILE A 25 -0.36 1.36 1.03
C ILE A 25 0.02 2.73 1.55
N HIS A 26 0.86 3.43 0.81
CA HIS A 26 1.31 4.79 1.15
C HIS A 26 0.62 5.79 0.25
N GLN A 27 0.04 6.83 0.84
CA GLN A 27 -0.39 7.98 0.05
C GLN A 27 0.84 8.77 -0.41
N ARG A 28 0.84 9.16 -1.67
CA ARG A 28 1.85 10.02 -2.30
C ARG A 28 1.18 11.13 -3.08
N ALA A 29 1.97 12.11 -3.50
CA ALA A 29 1.49 13.20 -4.36
C ALA A 29 0.93 12.70 -5.70
N ASP A 30 1.45 11.58 -6.21
CA ASP A 30 1.08 10.96 -7.49
C ASP A 30 0.02 9.86 -7.35
N GLY A 31 -0.43 9.53 -6.13
CA GLY A 31 -1.47 8.53 -5.88
C GLY A 31 -1.21 7.66 -4.65
N TYR A 32 -1.37 6.34 -4.82
CA TYR A 32 -1.27 5.35 -3.75
C TYR A 32 -0.27 4.27 -4.14
N SER A 33 0.87 4.21 -3.46
CA SER A 33 1.89 3.20 -3.73
C SER A 33 1.71 1.98 -2.83
N VAL A 34 1.78 0.78 -3.41
CA VAL A 34 1.62 -0.49 -2.68
C VAL A 34 2.98 -1.12 -2.40
N LYS A 35 3.19 -1.56 -1.16
CA LYS A 35 4.36 -2.34 -0.75
C LYS A 35 3.92 -3.58 0.02
N LEU A 36 4.39 -4.76 -0.37
CA LEU A 36 4.13 -5.99 0.38
C LEU A 36 5.20 -6.22 1.44
N VAL A 37 4.84 -6.94 2.50
CA VAL A 37 5.81 -7.40 3.48
C VAL A 37 6.70 -8.44 2.83
N GLY A 38 8.00 -8.16 2.76
CA GLY A 38 9.01 -9.00 2.11
C GLY A 38 9.42 -8.56 0.71
N ASP A 39 8.68 -7.63 0.08
CA ASP A 39 9.14 -6.96 -1.15
C ASP A 39 10.10 -5.82 -0.76
N ASP A 40 11.23 -5.71 -1.47
CA ASP A 40 12.20 -4.63 -1.26
C ASP A 40 11.64 -3.28 -1.74
N ASP A 41 10.87 -3.32 -2.84
CA ASP A 41 10.33 -2.17 -3.57
C ASP A 41 8.80 -2.07 -3.56
N TYR A 42 8.31 -0.90 -4.02
CA TYR A 42 6.89 -0.68 -4.28
C TYR A 42 6.48 -1.37 -5.58
N ARG A 43 5.37 -2.11 -5.58
CA ARG A 43 4.89 -2.81 -6.79
C ARG A 43 4.25 -1.89 -7.82
N GLY A 44 3.87 -0.68 -7.42
CA GLY A 44 3.31 0.33 -8.32
C GLY A 44 2.58 1.43 -7.58
N THR A 45 2.29 2.52 -8.31
CA THR A 45 1.42 3.61 -7.86
C THR A 45 0.08 3.52 -8.57
N PHE A 46 -1.00 3.64 -7.79
CA PHE A 46 -2.37 3.56 -8.26
C PHE A 46 -3.09 4.89 -8.05
N PRO A 47 -4.04 5.25 -8.92
CA PRO A 47 -4.70 6.56 -8.86
C PRO A 47 -5.64 6.70 -7.64
N THR A 48 -6.14 5.58 -7.10
CA THR A 48 -7.07 5.60 -5.97
C THR A 48 -6.74 4.52 -4.94
N LEU A 49 -7.16 4.75 -3.69
CA LEU A 49 -6.97 3.81 -2.59
C LEU A 49 -7.64 2.46 -2.87
N ASP A 50 -8.83 2.46 -3.48
CA ASP A 50 -9.56 1.21 -3.76
C ASP A 50 -8.85 0.32 -4.79
N VAL A 51 -8.28 0.94 -5.83
CA VAL A 51 -7.44 0.23 -6.81
C VAL A 51 -6.17 -0.30 -6.13
N ALA A 52 -5.53 0.50 -5.27
CA ALA A 52 -4.37 0.05 -4.50
C ALA A 52 -4.69 -1.13 -3.57
N LYS A 53 -5.84 -1.11 -2.88
CA LYS A 53 -6.32 -2.20 -2.03
C LYS A 53 -6.57 -3.48 -2.83
N SER A 54 -7.23 -3.34 -3.98
CA SER A 54 -7.50 -4.46 -4.88
C SER A 54 -6.22 -5.03 -5.47
N ALA A 55 -5.26 -4.18 -5.86
CA ALA A 55 -3.95 -4.60 -6.34
C ALA A 55 -3.13 -5.31 -5.27
N LEU A 56 -3.14 -4.81 -4.02
CA LEU A 56 -2.50 -5.48 -2.90
C LEU A 56 -3.11 -6.87 -2.67
N HIS A 57 -4.44 -6.99 -2.67
CA HIS A 57 -5.12 -8.28 -2.51
C HIS A 57 -4.79 -9.25 -3.65
N ALA A 58 -4.84 -8.78 -4.90
CA ALA A 58 -4.49 -9.59 -6.08
C ALA A 58 -3.02 -10.05 -6.08
N ALA A 59 -2.15 -9.31 -5.39
CA ALA A 59 -0.74 -9.62 -5.24
C ALA A 59 -0.44 -10.64 -4.13
N LEU A 60 -1.42 -10.97 -3.29
CA LEU A 60 -1.32 -12.04 -2.28
C LEU A 60 -1.39 -13.42 -2.92
N VAL A 61 -1.08 -14.46 -2.13
CA VAL A 61 -1.18 -15.86 -2.56
C VAL A 61 -2.61 -16.15 -3.02
N PRO A 62 -2.81 -16.80 -4.19
CA PRO A 62 -4.14 -17.17 -4.67
C PRO A 62 -4.92 -17.96 -3.59
N GLY A 63 -6.16 -17.54 -3.33
CA GLY A 63 -6.98 -18.10 -2.25
C GLY A 63 -6.80 -17.43 -0.90
N SER A 64 -5.93 -16.40 -0.78
CA SER A 64 -5.88 -15.57 0.42
C SER A 64 -7.18 -14.79 0.58
N ASP A 65 -7.69 -14.77 1.81
CA ASP A 65 -8.79 -13.89 2.20
C ASP A 65 -8.43 -12.43 1.95
N ARG A 66 -9.45 -11.61 1.73
CA ARG A 66 -9.28 -10.17 1.55
C ARG A 66 -8.72 -9.58 2.85
N PRO A 67 -7.55 -8.93 2.83
CA PRO A 67 -6.96 -8.38 4.03
C PRO A 67 -7.77 -7.19 4.55
N GLU A 68 -7.73 -6.99 5.86
CA GLU A 68 -8.29 -5.79 6.49
C GLU A 68 -7.31 -4.63 6.36
N PHE A 69 -7.78 -3.47 5.91
CA PHE A 69 -6.95 -2.29 5.74
C PHE A 69 -7.21 -1.30 6.87
N ARG A 70 -6.18 -1.02 7.67
CA ARG A 70 -6.26 -0.06 8.77
C ARG A 70 -5.39 1.15 8.51
N GLU A 71 -5.96 2.34 8.65
CA GLU A 71 -5.22 3.60 8.59
C GLU A 71 -4.34 3.75 9.84
N HIS A 72 -3.09 4.14 9.64
CA HIS A 72 -2.06 4.32 10.66
C HIS A 72 -1.34 5.64 10.47
#